data_AF-A0AAD4BI12-F1
#
_entry.id   AF-A0AAD4BI12-F1
#
_cell.length_a   1.000
_cell.length_b   1.000
_cell.length_c   1.000
_cell.angle_alpha   90.00
_cell.angle_beta   90.00
_cell.angle_gamma   90.00
#
_symmetry.space_group_name_H-M   'P 1'
#
loop_
_entity.id
_entity.type
_entity.pdbx_description
1 polymer ?
#
loop_
_entity_poly.entity_id
_entity_poly.type
_entity_poly.pdbx_seq_one_letter_code
_entity_poly.pdbx_strand_id
1 'polypeptide(L)'
;MMVFVLQQATGVVFVLGFSTYFFELAGFADNNAFNLGVGMTAIGVVRNLLTFYTVNCFGCHFLFNWGIVACTIILLLISFIWIGNTNQNAKWAVSAFTIIYNFVYQISIGPLGYVIFAEISSAKLHSKTVSIGIWTNSLCGLIANIVIPYL
;
A
#
# COMPACT_ATOMS: atom_id res chain seq x y z
N MET A 1 -2.76 -12.94 -12.05
CA MET A 1 -2.70 -13.78 -10.83
C MET A 1 -1.60 -13.31 -9.90
N MET A 2 -0.33 -13.53 -10.24
CA MET A 2 0.81 -13.22 -9.35
C MET A 2 0.88 -11.74 -8.94
N VAL A 3 0.56 -10.81 -9.84
CA VAL A 3 0.59 -9.36 -9.58
C VAL A 3 -0.42 -8.92 -8.50
N PHE A 4 -1.64 -9.46 -8.49
CA PHE A 4 -2.65 -9.15 -7.46
C PHE A 4 -2.30 -9.75 -6.10
N VAL A 5 -1.70 -10.95 -6.09
CA VAL A 5 -1.23 -11.57 -4.85
C VAL A 5 -0.08 -10.74 -4.25
N LEU A 6 0.86 -10.28 -5.07
CA LEU A 6 1.96 -9.41 -4.63
C LEU A 6 1.46 -8.05 -4.14
N GLN A 7 0.43 -7.49 -4.78
CA GLN A 7 -0.22 -6.25 -4.34
C GLN A 7 -0.85 -6.39 -2.94
N GLN A 8 -1.54 -7.50 -2.67
CA GLN A 8 -2.12 -7.72 -1.34
C GLN A 8 -1.06 -8.11 -0.29
N ALA A 9 -0.05 -8.90 -0.68
CA ALA A 9 1.05 -9.31 0.19
C ALA A 9 1.93 -8.13 0.64
N THR A 10 1.98 -7.07 -0.14
CA THR A 10 2.65 -5.81 0.23
C THR A 10 1.83 -4.98 1.23
N GLY A 11 0.75 -5.51 1.80
CA GLY A 11 0.16 -4.96 3.03
C GLY A 11 -0.69 -3.71 2.83
N VAL A 12 -1.32 -3.55 1.65
CA VAL A 12 -2.20 -2.38 1.39
C VAL A 12 -3.33 -2.28 2.39
N VAL A 13 -3.90 -3.42 2.80
CA VAL A 13 -4.99 -3.50 3.77
C VAL A 13 -4.53 -3.02 5.15
N PHE A 14 -3.29 -3.34 5.53
CA PHE A 14 -2.70 -2.89 6.79
C PHE A 14 -2.48 -1.38 6.82
N VAL A 15 -1.94 -0.81 5.75
CA VAL A 15 -1.62 0.62 5.73
C VAL A 15 -2.84 1.51 5.49
N LEU A 16 -3.73 1.15 4.57
CA LEU A 16 -4.91 1.97 4.28
C LEU A 16 -6.05 1.78 5.29
N GLY A 17 -6.19 0.58 5.86
CA GLY A 17 -7.31 0.23 6.74
C GLY A 17 -7.00 0.34 8.24
N PHE A 18 -5.76 0.08 8.65
CA PHE A 18 -5.42 -0.07 10.07
C PHE A 18 -4.34 0.91 10.57
N SER A 19 -3.75 1.76 9.72
CA SER A 19 -2.71 2.69 10.20
C SER A 19 -3.22 3.70 11.23
N THR A 20 -4.45 4.21 11.10
CA THR A 20 -5.04 5.12 12.11
C THR A 20 -5.27 4.41 13.44
N TYR A 21 -5.78 3.18 13.40
CA TYR A 21 -5.94 2.33 14.58
C TYR A 21 -4.58 1.97 15.22
N PHE A 22 -3.55 1.73 14.41
CA PHE A 22 -2.18 1.50 14.88
C PHE A 22 -1.58 2.74 15.54
N PHE A 23 -1.91 3.95 15.07
CA PHE A 23 -1.50 5.20 15.71
C PHE A 23 -2.23 5.44 17.03
N GLU A 24 -3.51 5.08 17.14
CA GLU A 24 -4.26 5.11 18.40
C GLU A 24 -3.69 4.09 19.41
N LEU A 25 -3.46 2.84 18.99
CA LEU A 25 -2.85 1.80 19.83
C LEU A 25 -1.41 2.16 20.27
N ALA A 26 -0.67 2.89 19.43
CA ALA A 26 0.66 3.38 19.75
C ALA A 26 0.65 4.51 20.80
N GLY A 27 -0.52 4.98 21.25
CA GLY A 27 -0.68 5.96 22.31
C GLY A 27 -0.53 7.42 21.86
N PHE A 28 -0.87 7.73 20.62
CA PHE A 28 -1.04 9.12 20.19
C PHE A 28 -2.35 9.71 20.75
N ALA A 29 -2.34 10.98 21.15
CA ALA A 29 -3.57 11.70 21.51
C ALA A 29 -4.52 11.79 20.30
N ASP A 30 -5.84 11.68 20.55
CA ASP A 30 -6.89 11.59 19.52
C ASP A 30 -6.78 12.69 18.44
N ASN A 31 -6.44 13.93 18.84
CA ASN A 31 -6.24 15.04 17.90
C ASN A 31 -5.10 14.80 16.89
N ASN A 32 -4.02 14.11 17.30
CA ASN A 32 -2.89 13.83 16.42
C ASN A 32 -3.18 12.63 15.50
N ALA A 33 -3.89 11.61 15.98
CA ALA A 33 -4.35 10.49 15.15
C ALA A 33 -5.31 10.96 14.05
N PHE A 34 -6.22 11.87 14.40
CA PHE A 34 -7.14 12.48 13.43
C PHE A 34 -6.40 13.30 12.36
N ASN A 35 -5.47 14.17 12.77
CA ASN A 35 -4.69 14.97 11.83
C ASN A 35 -3.83 14.10 10.88
N LEU A 36 -3.28 12.97 11.36
CA LEU A 36 -2.56 12.02 10.52
C LEU A 36 -3.49 11.29 9.53
N GLY A 37 -4.71 10.96 9.94
CA GLY A 37 -5.74 10.40 9.05
C GLY A 37 -6.15 11.37 7.94
N VAL A 38 -6.34 12.65 8.27
CA VAL A 38 -6.58 13.72 7.29
C VAL A 38 -5.38 13.87 6.35
N GLY A 39 -4.15 13.79 6.87
CA GLY A 39 -2.93 13.79 6.04
C GLY A 39 -2.89 12.64 5.04
N MET A 40 -3.25 11.43 5.45
CA MET A 40 -3.28 10.24 4.59
C MET A 40 -4.30 10.39 3.45
N THR A 41 -5.49 10.93 3.73
CA THR A 41 -6.52 11.16 2.71
C THR A 41 -6.15 12.30 1.75
N ALA A 42 -5.57 13.41 2.25
CA ALA A 42 -5.08 14.51 1.42
C ALA A 42 -3.99 14.06 0.44
N ILE A 43 -3.04 13.25 0.92
CA ILE A 43 -2.00 12.64 0.09
C ILE A 43 -2.61 11.66 -0.92
N GLY A 44 -3.73 11.02 -0.59
CA GLY A 44 -4.49 10.20 -1.52
C GLY A 44 -4.96 10.96 -2.77
N VAL A 45 -5.33 12.23 -2.64
CA VAL A 45 -5.72 13.09 -3.78
C VAL A 45 -4.51 13.43 -4.64
N VAL A 46 -3.43 13.92 -4.02
CA VAL A 46 -2.18 14.31 -4.71
C VAL A 46 -1.60 13.11 -5.46
N ARG A 47 -1.62 11.95 -4.82
CA ARG A 47 -1.12 10.71 -5.39
C ARG A 47 -1.87 10.30 -6.65
N ASN A 48 -3.21 10.37 -6.66
CA ASN A 48 -3.99 10.02 -7.84
C ASN A 48 -3.58 10.87 -9.06
N LEU A 49 -3.32 12.17 -8.86
CA LEU A 49 -2.86 13.06 -9.91
C LEU A 49 -1.46 12.67 -10.42
N LEU A 50 -0.52 12.36 -9.51
CA LEU A 50 0.84 11.96 -9.90
C LEU A 50 0.88 10.59 -10.60
N THR A 51 -0.02 9.68 -10.23
CA THR A 51 -0.14 8.36 -10.85
C THR A 51 -0.38 8.46 -12.35
N PHE A 52 -1.33 9.30 -12.78
CA PHE A 52 -1.64 9.47 -14.20
C PHE A 52 -0.43 9.93 -15.01
N TYR A 53 0.38 10.81 -14.44
CA TYR A 53 1.60 11.29 -15.08
C TYR A 53 2.70 10.23 -15.11
N THR A 54 2.92 9.55 -13.98
CA THR A 54 4.00 8.57 -13.81
C THR A 54 3.82 7.36 -14.71
N VAL A 55 2.59 6.84 -14.82
CA VAL A 55 2.27 5.67 -15.65
C VAL A 55 2.54 5.95 -17.14
N ASN A 56 2.23 7.16 -17.62
CA ASN A 56 2.45 7.53 -19.01
C ASN A 56 3.93 7.76 -19.36
N CYS A 57 4.76 8.17 -18.41
CA CYS A 57 6.17 8.50 -18.67
C CYS A 57 7.15 7.32 -18.56
N PHE A 58 6.97 6.40 -17.60
CA PHE A 58 8.05 5.50 -17.18
C PHE A 58 7.90 4.01 -17.55
N GLY A 59 6.83 3.62 -18.23
CA GLY A 59 6.62 2.24 -18.68
C GLY A 59 6.28 1.26 -17.55
N CYS A 60 5.33 0.35 -17.81
CA CYS A 60 4.65 -0.44 -16.78
C CYS A 60 5.57 -1.39 -16.00
N HIS A 61 6.49 -2.07 -16.68
CA HIS A 61 7.33 -3.12 -16.07
C HIS A 61 8.45 -2.57 -15.18
N PHE A 62 9.10 -1.48 -15.59
CA PHE A 62 10.21 -0.89 -14.83
C PHE A 62 9.71 -0.27 -13.53
N LEU A 63 8.62 0.49 -13.60
CA LEU A 63 7.99 1.11 -12.43
C LEU A 63 7.52 0.08 -11.40
N PHE A 64 6.98 -1.06 -11.84
CA PHE A 64 6.48 -2.10 -10.93
C PHE A 64 7.61 -2.71 -10.11
N ASN A 65 8.72 -3.07 -10.76
CA ASN A 65 9.87 -3.67 -10.08
C ASN A 65 10.55 -2.67 -9.13
N TRP A 66 10.76 -1.44 -9.58
CA TRP A 66 11.32 -0.37 -8.73
C TRP A 66 10.38 -0.02 -7.57
N GLY A 67 9.07 -0.04 -7.78
CA GLY A 67 8.07 0.18 -6.74
C GLY A 67 8.12 -0.86 -5.64
N ILE A 68 8.24 -2.14 -5.99
CA ILE A 68 8.38 -3.23 -5.01
C ILE A 68 9.67 -3.09 -4.20
N VAL A 69 10.79 -2.79 -4.86
CA VAL A 69 12.08 -2.59 -4.19
C VAL A 69 12.01 -1.40 -3.22
N ALA A 70 11.48 -0.26 -3.67
CA ALA A 70 11.31 0.93 -2.83
C ALA A 70 10.39 0.66 -1.62
N CYS A 71 9.27 -0.02 -1.85
CA CYS A 71 8.33 -0.42 -0.78
C CYS A 71 9.01 -1.33 0.25
N THR A 72 9.81 -2.30 -0.20
CA THR A 72 10.54 -3.22 0.67
C THR A 72 11.56 -2.50 1.55
N ILE A 73 12.30 -1.54 0.99
CA ILE A 73 13.27 -0.72 1.73
C ILE A 73 12.58 0.12 2.80
N ILE A 74 11.45 0.75 2.47
CA ILE A 74 10.71 1.59 3.42
C ILE A 74 10.13 0.74 4.57
N LEU A 75 9.60 -0.45 4.29
CA LEU A 75 9.10 -1.38 5.32
C LEU A 75 10.22 -1.89 6.24
N LEU A 76 11.41 -2.15 5.68
CA LEU A 76 12.60 -2.48 6.46
C LEU A 76 12.98 -1.34 7.41
N LEU A 77 12.99 -0.10 6.93
CA LEU A 77 13.28 1.07 7.75
C LEU A 77 12.28 1.22 8.90
N ILE A 78 10.97 1.09 8.63
CA ILE A 78 9.93 1.14 9.66
C ILE A 78 10.16 0.05 10.72
N SER A 79 10.51 -1.17 10.30
CA SER A 79 10.76 -2.29 11.21
C SER A 79 11.97 -2.06 12.12
N PHE A 80 13.07 -1.51 11.59
CA PHE A 80 14.25 -1.16 12.41
C PHE A 80 13.96 -0.05 13.42
N ILE A 81 13.18 0.97 13.04
CA ILE A 81 12.81 2.06 13.95
C ILE A 81 11.94 1.55 15.10
N TRP A 82 11.07 0.58 14.84
CA TRP A 82 10.19 0.01 15.85
C TRP A 82 10.95 -0.81 16.92
N ILE A 83 12.04 -1.47 16.54
CA ILE A 83 12.92 -2.21 17.46
C ILE A 83 13.69 -1.28 18.42
N GLY A 84 13.97 -0.05 17.98
CA GLY A 84 14.82 0.92 18.68
C GLY A 84 14.09 1.80 19.70
N ASN A 85 13.36 1.20 20.65
CA ASN A 85 12.77 1.83 21.85
C ASN A 85 11.75 2.99 21.62
N THR A 86 10.65 2.93 22.37
CA THR A 86 9.37 3.65 22.18
C THR A 86 9.41 5.14 22.58
N ASN A 87 10.38 5.91 22.08
CA ASN A 87 10.42 7.36 22.27
C ASN A 87 9.32 8.05 21.45
N GLN A 88 8.78 9.18 21.95
CA GLN A 88 7.77 9.98 21.24
C GLN A 88 8.21 10.29 19.81
N ASN A 89 9.47 10.68 19.62
CA ASN A 89 10.05 10.99 18.31
C ASN A 89 10.10 9.78 17.36
N ALA A 90 10.32 8.57 17.88
CA ALA A 90 10.32 7.35 17.08
C ALA A 90 8.91 7.05 16.54
N LYS A 91 7.87 7.28 17.35
CA LYS A 91 6.47 7.13 16.91
C LYS A 91 6.12 8.12 15.79
N TRP A 92 6.57 9.37 15.88
CA TRP A 92 6.37 10.38 14.82
C TRP A 92 7.15 10.05 13.54
N ALA A 93 8.35 9.47 13.66
CA ALA A 93 9.10 9.01 12.50
C ALA A 93 8.38 7.86 11.79
N VAL A 94 7.89 6.86 12.54
CA VAL A 94 7.11 5.74 11.99
C VAL A 94 5.89 6.24 11.23
N SER A 95 5.11 7.17 11.80
CA SER A 95 3.91 7.69 11.12
C SER A 95 4.23 8.42 9.83
N ALA A 96 5.30 9.23 9.79
CA ALA A 96 5.75 9.89 8.58
C ALA A 96 6.21 8.88 7.50
N PHE A 97 6.98 7.85 7.88
CA PHE A 97 7.41 6.80 6.96
C PHE A 97 6.25 5.96 6.43
N THR A 98 5.22 5.69 7.25
CA THR A 98 4.00 5.01 6.80
C THR A 98 3.23 5.82 5.77
N ILE A 99 3.18 7.14 5.92
CA ILE A 99 2.56 8.04 4.93
C ILE A 99 3.35 8.03 3.61
N ILE A 100 4.69 8.12 3.68
CA ILE A 100 5.56 8.05 2.49
C ILE A 100 5.43 6.70 1.80
N TYR A 101 5.39 5.61 2.57
CA TYR A 101 5.13 4.27 2.07
C TYR A 101 3.81 4.22 1.29
N ASN A 102 2.73 4.73 1.88
CA ASN A 102 1.41 4.76 1.27
C ASN A 102 1.43 5.54 -0.06
N PHE A 103 2.18 6.64 -0.11
CA PHE A 103 2.37 7.43 -1.32
C PHE A 103 3.06 6.64 -2.43
N VAL A 104 4.26 6.10 -2.15
CA VAL A 104 5.07 5.34 -3.13
C VAL A 104 4.31 4.11 -3.63
N TYR A 105 3.66 3.41 -2.71
CA TYR A 105 2.89 2.21 -3.01
C TYR A 105 1.84 2.46 -4.09
N GLN A 106 1.07 3.54 -3.97
CA GLN A 106 -0.09 3.74 -4.84
C GLN A 106 0.17 4.65 -6.04
N ILE A 107 1.37 5.25 -6.13
CA ILE A 107 1.89 5.73 -7.42
C ILE A 107 2.33 4.56 -8.30
N SER A 108 2.94 3.53 -7.71
CA SER A 108 3.50 2.41 -8.47
C SER A 108 2.55 1.20 -8.51
N ILE A 109 2.46 0.44 -7.43
CA ILE A 109 1.86 -0.90 -7.41
C ILE A 109 0.34 -0.83 -7.65
N GLY A 110 -0.34 0.15 -7.04
CA GLY A 110 -1.80 0.30 -7.12
C GLY A 110 -2.34 0.33 -8.57
N PRO A 111 -1.99 1.32 -9.39
CA PRO A 111 -2.47 1.46 -10.77
C PRO A 111 -1.82 0.45 -11.72
N LEU A 112 -0.51 0.20 -11.58
CA LEU A 112 0.23 -0.68 -12.50
C LEU A 112 -0.21 -2.13 -12.38
N GLY A 113 -0.66 -2.56 -11.20
CA GLY A 113 -1.20 -3.91 -11.00
C GLY A 113 -2.37 -4.23 -11.93
N TYR A 114 -3.27 -3.26 -12.14
CA TYR A 114 -4.41 -3.40 -13.05
C TYR A 114 -4.01 -3.24 -14.52
N VAL A 115 -3.07 -2.34 -14.83
CA VAL A 115 -2.60 -2.10 -16.21
C VAL A 115 -1.84 -3.32 -16.75
N ILE A 116 -0.88 -3.85 -16.00
CA ILE A 116 -0.10 -5.05 -16.38
C ILE A 116 -1.03 -6.25 -16.56
N PHE A 117 -2.06 -6.36 -15.72
CA PHE A 117 -3.05 -7.42 -15.83
C PHE A 117 -3.89 -7.31 -17.10
N ALA A 118 -4.22 -6.10 -17.55
CA ALA A 118 -4.91 -5.86 -18.82
C ALA A 118 -3.98 -6.15 -20.02
N GLU A 119 -2.70 -5.81 -19.95
CA GLU A 119 -1.72 -6.00 -21.04
C GLU A 119 -1.38 -7.49 -21.30
N ILE A 120 -1.35 -8.32 -20.25
CA ILE A 120 -1.00 -9.76 -20.38
C ILE A 120 -2.21 -10.61 -20.83
N SER A 121 -3.42 -10.05 -20.81
CA SER A 121 -4.66 -10.80 -21.02
C SER A 121 -4.98 -11.02 -22.50
N SER A 122 -5.03 -12.28 -22.94
CA SER A 122 -5.49 -12.61 -24.29
C SER A 122 -7.00 -12.36 -24.44
N ALA A 123 -7.42 -11.63 -25.47
CA ALA A 123 -8.79 -11.15 -25.68
C ALA A 123 -9.89 -12.24 -25.58
N LYS A 124 -9.56 -13.50 -25.93
CA LYS A 124 -10.50 -14.63 -25.84
C LYS A 124 -10.75 -15.16 -24.42
N LEU A 125 -9.78 -15.03 -23.51
CA LEU A 125 -9.90 -15.53 -22.13
C LEU A 125 -9.97 -14.42 -21.09
N HIS A 126 -10.02 -13.17 -21.53
CA HIS A 126 -9.92 -11.99 -20.67
C HIS A 126 -10.93 -12.03 -19.50
N SER A 127 -12.22 -12.24 -19.76
CA SER A 127 -13.25 -12.26 -18.71
C SER A 127 -13.05 -13.38 -17.68
N LYS A 128 -12.57 -14.57 -18.10
CA LYS A 128 -12.31 -15.69 -17.17
C LYS A 128 -11.12 -15.38 -16.27
N THR A 129 -10.04 -14.86 -16.84
CA THR A 129 -8.83 -14.50 -16.08
C THR A 129 -9.11 -13.36 -15.10
N VAL A 130 -9.87 -12.34 -15.51
CA VAL A 130 -10.29 -11.21 -14.64
C VAL A 130 -11.08 -11.70 -13.45
N SER A 131 -12.10 -12.54 -13.69
CA SER A 131 -12.94 -13.05 -12.62
C SER A 131 -12.10 -13.78 -11.57
N ILE A 132 -11.27 -14.75 -11.98
CA ILE A 132 -10.44 -15.49 -11.04
C ILE A 132 -9.47 -14.53 -10.32
N GLY A 133 -8.92 -13.52 -11.02
CA GLY A 133 -7.97 -12.56 -10.44
C GLY A 133 -8.59 -11.71 -9.33
N ILE A 134 -9.82 -11.24 -9.54
CA ILE A 134 -10.59 -10.49 -8.54
C ILE A 134 -10.98 -11.40 -7.37
N TRP A 135 -11.35 -12.66 -7.64
CA TRP A 135 -11.63 -13.64 -6.60
C TRP A 135 -10.42 -13.88 -5.71
N THR A 136 -9.24 -14.10 -6.28
CA THR A 136 -7.99 -14.26 -5.52
C THR A 136 -7.65 -13.00 -4.72
N ASN A 137 -7.80 -11.82 -5.31
CA ASN A 137 -7.56 -10.54 -4.64
C ASN A 137 -8.49 -10.34 -3.43
N SER A 138 -9.76 -10.70 -3.59
CA SER A 138 -10.78 -10.58 -2.55
C SER A 138 -10.57 -11.59 -1.43
N LEU A 139 -10.19 -12.83 -1.75
CA LEU A 139 -9.82 -13.86 -0.76
C LEU A 139 -8.60 -13.44 0.06
N CYS A 140 -7.55 -12.93 -0.59
CA CYS A 140 -6.35 -12.46 0.09
C CYS A 140 -6.67 -11.23 0.98
N GLY A 141 -7.51 -10.32 0.49
CA GLY A 141 -8.01 -9.19 1.28
C GLY A 141 -8.82 -9.63 2.50
N LEU A 142 -9.65 -10.67 2.38
CA LEU A 142 -10.42 -11.23 3.49
C LEU A 142 -9.49 -11.82 4.56
N ILE A 143 -8.48 -12.59 4.16
CA ILE A 143 -7.49 -13.15 5.09
C ILE A 143 -6.75 -12.01 5.81
N ALA A 144 -6.29 -11.00 5.08
CA ALA A 144 -5.59 -9.86 5.68
C ALA A 144 -6.49 -9.10 6.68
N ASN A 145 -7.74 -8.83 6.34
CA ASN A 145 -8.67 -8.15 7.25
C ASN A 145 -9.01 -8.97 8.50
N ILE A 146 -8.94 -10.31 8.43
CA ILE A 146 -9.11 -11.16 9.61
C ILE A 146 -7.84 -11.14 10.45
N VAL A 147 -6.66 -11.30 9.85
CA VAL A 147 -5.40 -11.45 10.62
C VAL A 147 -4.96 -10.15 11.30
N ILE A 148 -5.11 -9.00 10.64
CA ILE A 148 -4.63 -7.71 11.15
C ILE A 148 -5.23 -7.28 12.50
N PRO A 149 -6.54 -7.37 12.76
CA PRO A 149 -7.10 -7.00 14.06
C PRO A 149 -6.74 -7.97 15.20
N TYR A 150 -6.17 -9.14 14.91
CA TYR A 150 -5.67 -10.08 15.92
C TYR A 150 -4.17 -9.90 16.22
N LEU A 151 -3.48 -9.00 15.53
CA LEU A 151 -2.08 -8.60 15.77
C LEU A 151 -2.00 -7.30 16.58
#